data_AF-A0A968IJV9-F1
#
_entry.id   AF-A0A968IJV9-F1
#
_cell.length_a   1.000
_cell.length_b   1.000
_cell.length_c   1.000
_cell.angle_alpha   90.00
_cell.angle_beta   90.00
_cell.angle_gamma   90.00
#
_symmetry.space_group_name_H-M   'P 1'
#
loop_
_entity.id
_entity.type
_entity.pdbx_description
1 polymer ?
#
loop_
_entity_poly.entity_id
_entity_poly.type
_entity_poly.pdbx_seq_one_letter_code
_entity_poly.pdbx_strand_id
1 'polypeptide(L)'
;MRLYCAQLEAEKGTVEGLLSAINLVEALSKNHPLRAEIDSNVEEWAVDILDLAEREFNEGKLEAAIATARKIPNDVEAYNLVAERIATWQSTWSEGEAIFAEVEKHLKESKWNMAFREAVKLLDLDNQYWATTRYEAITKEIQLAQEESSKLDGAYIALRRGGIDNWLKAVEDALTVNPDSYAHQEAQNLIAKAKDKIVEYIENRIDNRDWQAVLDVTDRMPEVLGLEEEMSDWQTIASAGADSQVGTVESLESAILTAQQLAPSRPLYNLAQELIARWKLEIQDVARLEQARDLARTGSIEDLNAAISQANLVPQDNPRYREARQEIDRWVSQIQTIEDQPILARAEELAIGGSVTALQEAISQASVIGSNRALYDEAQQRINQWRSSIEEQEDRPFLEQATSLADERNYEAAIDAARQIGRGRSLYQEARSNIGQWQQEIQSQRDFQEATTIARASTPEALSTAINILKKIPASTDVGSESQQALNRWSYQLLNIAESIANTSSLQEAINLARTIPRESTAYESARSQIRMWQQMLEPQPLPPVQPTLRPTNWRELGEDR
;
A
#
# COMPACT_ATOMS: atom_id res chain seq x y z
N MET A 1 -37.16 24.44 94.71
CA MET A 1 -36.57 25.69 94.17
C MET A 1 -35.30 25.40 93.35
N ARG A 2 -34.30 24.67 93.87
CA ARG A 2 -33.09 24.32 93.10
C ARG A 2 -33.34 23.51 91.82
N LEU A 3 -34.24 22.53 91.85
CA LEU A 3 -34.63 21.75 90.66
C LEU A 3 -35.23 22.64 89.55
N TYR A 4 -36.14 23.54 89.92
CA TYR A 4 -36.73 24.52 89.00
C TYR A 4 -35.71 25.51 88.44
N CYS A 5 -34.73 25.96 89.26
CA CYS A 5 -33.64 26.80 88.77
C CYS A 5 -32.72 26.06 87.80
N ALA A 6 -32.46 24.77 88.04
CA ALA A 6 -31.67 23.95 87.12
C ALA A 6 -32.40 23.72 85.79
N GLN A 7 -33.72 23.48 85.83
CA GLN A 7 -34.55 23.40 84.62
C GLN A 7 -34.50 24.71 83.80
N LEU A 8 -34.60 25.87 84.45
CA LEU A 8 -34.46 27.18 83.79
C LEU A 8 -33.07 27.41 83.18
N GLU A 9 -32.01 26.87 83.78
CA GLU A 9 -30.65 26.95 83.22
C GLU A 9 -30.47 26.00 82.03
N ALA A 10 -31.06 24.80 82.08
CA ALA A 10 -31.06 23.84 80.98
C ALA A 10 -31.89 24.31 79.76
N GLU A 11 -33.02 24.99 79.99
CA GLU A 11 -33.88 25.58 78.93
C GLU A 11 -33.13 26.57 78.02
N LYS A 12 -31.97 27.09 78.43
CA LYS A 12 -31.12 27.94 77.59
C LYS A 12 -30.51 27.16 76.41
N GLY A 13 -30.43 25.83 76.49
CA GLY A 13 -29.93 24.97 75.42
C GLY A 13 -28.46 25.19 75.05
N THR A 14 -27.65 25.74 75.97
CA THR A 14 -26.22 25.96 75.78
C THR A 14 -25.41 25.03 76.68
N VAL A 15 -24.19 24.69 76.25
CA VAL A 15 -23.26 23.87 77.06
C VAL A 15 -23.09 24.45 78.47
N GLU A 16 -22.93 25.77 78.59
CA GLU A 16 -22.77 26.44 79.89
C GLU A 16 -24.04 26.36 80.76
N GLY A 17 -25.23 26.51 80.16
CA GLY A 17 -26.52 26.40 80.86
C GLY A 17 -26.80 24.98 81.35
N LEU A 18 -26.54 23.98 80.51
CA LEU A 18 -26.72 22.56 80.83
C LEU A 18 -25.72 22.10 81.91
N LEU A 19 -24.46 22.52 81.84
CA LEU A 19 -23.47 22.26 82.90
C LEU A 19 -23.84 22.94 84.22
N SER A 20 -24.36 24.17 84.17
CA SER A 20 -24.88 24.87 85.34
C SER A 20 -26.06 24.12 85.97
N ALA A 21 -26.98 23.60 85.14
CA ALA A 21 -28.11 22.80 85.57
C ALA A 21 -27.69 21.50 86.28
N ILE A 22 -26.76 20.73 85.68
CA ILE A 22 -26.20 19.50 86.25
C ILE A 22 -25.56 19.79 87.62
N ASN A 23 -24.71 20.82 87.70
CA ASN A 23 -24.03 21.18 88.96
C ASN A 23 -25.00 21.62 90.07
N LEU A 24 -26.11 22.29 89.73
CA LEU A 24 -27.12 22.75 90.69
C LEU A 24 -27.90 21.59 91.33
N VAL A 25 -28.14 20.51 90.58
CA VAL A 25 -28.91 19.35 91.06
C VAL A 25 -28.03 18.25 91.66
N GLU A 26 -26.79 18.10 91.21
CA GLU A 26 -25.81 17.18 91.82
C GLU A 26 -25.38 17.62 93.22
N ALA A 27 -25.52 18.90 93.56
CA ALA A 27 -25.34 19.40 94.92
C ALA A 27 -26.45 18.94 95.90
N LEU A 28 -27.48 18.21 95.45
CA LEU A 28 -28.56 17.67 96.27
C LEU A 28 -28.21 16.26 96.83
N SER A 29 -28.71 15.94 98.03
CA SER A 29 -28.41 14.66 98.69
C SER A 29 -28.86 13.44 97.87
N LYS A 30 -28.08 12.35 97.93
CA LYS A 30 -28.41 11.06 97.30
C LYS A 30 -29.72 10.44 97.80
N ASN A 31 -30.22 10.84 98.98
CA ASN A 31 -31.50 10.38 99.55
C ASN A 31 -32.68 11.33 99.23
N HIS A 32 -32.56 12.21 98.24
CA HIS A 32 -33.59 13.18 97.88
C HIS A 32 -34.89 12.47 97.41
N PRO A 33 -36.10 12.92 97.82
CA PRO A 33 -37.36 12.27 97.44
C PRO A 33 -37.62 12.18 95.92
N LEU A 34 -37.00 13.08 95.14
CA LEU A 34 -37.08 13.11 93.67
C LEU A 34 -35.76 12.65 93.01
N ARG A 35 -34.93 11.83 93.67
CA ARG A 35 -33.60 11.46 93.14
C ARG A 35 -33.66 10.84 91.74
N ALA A 36 -34.61 9.92 91.50
CA ALA A 36 -34.81 9.31 90.19
C ALA A 36 -35.13 10.33 89.07
N GLU A 37 -35.89 11.39 89.39
CA GLU A 37 -36.19 12.48 88.44
C GLU A 37 -34.96 13.36 88.22
N ILE A 38 -34.13 13.58 89.25
CA ILE A 38 -32.87 14.30 89.12
C ILE A 38 -31.87 13.51 88.26
N ASP A 39 -31.72 12.21 88.51
CA ASP A 39 -30.85 11.33 87.71
C ASP A 39 -31.27 11.35 86.23
N SER A 40 -32.57 11.21 85.96
CA SER A 40 -33.12 11.30 84.60
C SER A 40 -32.84 12.65 83.94
N ASN A 41 -32.97 13.76 84.66
CA ASN A 41 -32.68 15.11 84.13
C ASN A 41 -31.18 15.31 83.87
N VAL A 42 -30.30 14.79 84.75
CA VAL A 42 -28.84 14.87 84.57
C VAL A 42 -28.41 14.04 83.36
N GLU A 43 -29.02 12.87 83.16
CA GLU A 43 -28.80 12.06 81.97
C GLU A 43 -29.27 12.77 80.69
N GLU A 44 -30.46 13.36 80.69
CA GLU A 44 -30.99 14.15 79.57
C GLU A 44 -30.08 15.34 79.23
N TRP A 45 -29.66 16.13 80.22
CA TRP A 45 -28.77 17.27 79.99
C TRP A 45 -27.37 16.86 79.55
N ALA A 46 -26.87 15.70 80.02
CA ALA A 46 -25.60 15.15 79.54
C ALA A 46 -25.72 14.73 78.06
N VAL A 47 -26.84 14.13 77.66
CA VAL A 47 -27.14 13.83 76.25
C VAL A 47 -27.22 15.12 75.43
N ASP A 48 -27.89 16.16 75.91
CA ASP A 48 -27.96 17.45 75.21
C ASP A 48 -26.57 18.09 75.01
N ILE A 49 -25.68 18.01 76.00
CA ILE A 49 -24.29 18.47 75.87
C ILE A 49 -23.53 17.62 74.83
N LEU A 50 -23.73 16.30 74.83
CA LEU A 50 -23.12 15.41 73.83
C LEU A 50 -23.65 15.71 72.43
N ASP A 51 -24.93 16.05 72.26
CA ASP A 51 -25.51 16.44 70.97
C ASP A 51 -25.02 17.82 70.49
N LEU A 52 -24.68 18.73 71.41
CA LEU A 52 -23.99 19.97 71.07
C LEU A 52 -22.54 19.71 70.62
N ALA A 53 -21.82 18.83 71.32
CA ALA A 53 -20.47 18.41 70.94
C ALA A 53 -20.45 17.61 69.62
N GLU A 54 -21.50 16.83 69.34
CA GLU A 54 -21.72 16.12 68.08
C GLU A 54 -21.73 17.09 66.89
N ARG A 55 -22.23 18.32 67.05
CA ARG A 55 -22.15 19.34 66.01
C ARG A 55 -20.70 19.76 65.74
N GLU A 56 -19.90 19.95 66.78
CA GLU A 56 -18.47 20.27 66.63
C GLU A 56 -17.72 19.13 65.91
N PHE A 57 -18.04 17.87 66.25
CA PHE A 57 -17.49 16.70 65.56
C PHE A 57 -17.90 16.67 64.08
N ASN A 58 -19.17 16.92 63.78
CA ASN A 58 -19.70 17.01 62.42
C ASN A 58 -19.17 18.21 61.62
N GLU A 59 -18.63 19.24 62.29
CA GLU A 59 -17.92 20.36 61.67
C GLU A 59 -16.42 20.09 61.45
N GLY A 60 -15.93 18.89 61.78
CA GLY A 60 -14.52 18.50 61.62
C GLY A 60 -13.63 18.91 62.81
N LYS A 61 -14.23 19.25 63.95
CA LYS A 61 -13.54 19.72 65.15
C LYS A 61 -13.55 18.64 66.24
N LEU A 62 -13.02 17.44 65.92
CA LEU A 62 -12.98 16.31 66.86
C LEU A 62 -12.45 16.69 68.25
N GLU A 63 -11.31 17.38 68.30
CA GLU A 63 -10.69 17.77 69.58
C GLU A 63 -11.56 18.74 70.40
N ALA A 64 -12.31 19.62 69.73
CA ALA A 64 -13.25 20.51 70.40
C ALA A 64 -14.46 19.73 70.95
N ALA A 65 -15.02 18.81 70.15
CA ALA A 65 -16.13 17.95 70.57
C ALA A 65 -15.76 17.10 71.81
N ILE A 66 -14.58 16.48 71.80
CA ILE A 66 -14.05 15.72 72.94
C ILE A 66 -13.88 16.63 74.17
N ALA A 67 -13.35 17.84 73.99
CA ALA A 67 -13.17 18.80 75.08
C ALA A 67 -14.52 19.25 75.67
N THR A 68 -15.55 19.44 74.84
CA THR A 68 -16.91 19.79 75.27
C THR A 68 -17.56 18.64 76.04
N ALA A 69 -17.47 17.41 75.53
CA ALA A 69 -18.00 16.21 76.18
C ALA A 69 -17.36 15.94 77.56
N ARG A 70 -16.04 16.18 77.68
CA ARG A 70 -15.30 16.02 78.94
C ARG A 70 -15.61 17.05 80.03
N LYS A 71 -16.39 18.10 79.73
CA LYS A 71 -16.87 19.07 80.75
C LYS A 71 -17.98 18.50 81.63
N ILE A 72 -18.65 17.44 81.18
CA ILE A 72 -19.64 16.72 81.98
C ILE A 72 -18.91 16.07 83.18
N PRO A 73 -19.39 16.24 84.43
CA PRO A 73 -18.76 15.65 85.60
C PRO A 73 -18.62 14.13 85.49
N ASN A 74 -17.55 13.55 86.03
CA ASN A 74 -17.25 12.12 85.90
C ASN A 74 -17.84 11.24 87.01
N ASP A 75 -18.52 11.85 87.97
CA ASP A 75 -19.16 11.23 89.12
C ASP A 75 -20.66 10.98 88.92
N VAL A 76 -21.25 11.44 87.80
CA VAL A 76 -22.62 11.16 87.40
C VAL A 76 -22.72 9.84 86.61
N GLU A 77 -23.82 9.11 86.76
CA GLU A 77 -24.03 7.82 86.08
C GLU A 77 -24.03 7.94 84.54
N ALA A 78 -24.51 9.08 84.03
CA ALA A 78 -24.51 9.43 82.61
C ALA A 78 -23.10 9.56 81.98
N TYR A 79 -22.02 9.57 82.78
CA TYR A 79 -20.65 9.68 82.25
C TYR A 79 -20.23 8.47 81.41
N ASN A 80 -20.85 7.31 81.60
CA ASN A 80 -20.61 6.15 80.73
C ASN A 80 -20.94 6.46 79.25
N LEU A 81 -21.99 7.25 79.02
CA LEU A 81 -22.40 7.71 77.68
C LEU A 81 -21.34 8.63 77.05
N VAL A 82 -20.62 9.41 77.87
CA VAL A 82 -19.54 10.30 77.43
C VAL A 82 -18.35 9.50 76.91
N ALA A 83 -17.93 8.48 77.65
CA ALA A 83 -16.81 7.62 77.26
C ALA A 83 -17.13 6.84 75.97
N GLU A 84 -18.35 6.30 75.86
CA GLU A 84 -18.83 5.61 74.67
C GLU A 84 -18.86 6.54 73.45
N ARG A 85 -19.43 7.75 73.59
CA ARG A 85 -19.54 8.71 72.49
C ARG A 85 -18.17 9.17 71.98
N ILE A 86 -17.23 9.48 72.89
CA ILE A 86 -15.85 9.84 72.52
C ILE A 86 -15.16 8.70 71.78
N ALA A 87 -15.32 7.45 72.22
CA ALA A 87 -14.73 6.30 71.55
C ALA A 87 -15.28 6.13 70.12
N THR A 88 -16.58 6.32 69.94
CA THR A 88 -17.22 6.32 68.60
C THR A 88 -16.63 7.41 67.71
N TRP A 89 -16.56 8.66 68.17
CA TRP A 89 -15.97 9.75 67.37
C TRP A 89 -14.52 9.48 66.98
N GLN A 90 -13.69 9.00 67.90
CA GLN A 90 -12.29 8.67 67.63
C GLN A 90 -12.16 7.52 66.63
N SER A 91 -13.01 6.50 66.73
CA SER A 91 -13.04 5.38 65.79
C SER A 91 -13.41 5.85 64.38
N THR A 92 -14.53 6.58 64.25
CA THR A 92 -15.00 7.12 62.96
C THR A 92 -13.98 8.07 62.34
N TRP A 93 -13.31 8.90 63.16
CA TRP A 93 -12.27 9.80 62.68
C TRP A 93 -11.04 9.04 62.16
N SER A 94 -10.57 8.05 62.90
CA SER A 94 -9.44 7.21 62.48
C SER A 94 -9.75 6.43 61.21
N GLU A 95 -11.01 6.00 61.02
CA GLU A 95 -11.45 5.34 59.79
C GLU A 95 -11.41 6.29 58.59
N GLY A 96 -11.89 7.53 58.77
CA GLY A 96 -11.79 8.59 57.75
C GLY A 96 -10.34 8.92 57.36
N GLU A 97 -9.43 8.99 58.32
CA GLU A 97 -7.99 9.19 58.07
C GLU A 97 -7.37 8.03 57.31
N ALA A 98 -7.74 6.78 57.64
CA ALA A 98 -7.26 5.59 56.95
C ALA A 98 -7.72 5.55 55.49
N ILE A 99 -8.99 5.87 55.24
CA ILE A 99 -9.54 5.98 53.87
C ILE A 99 -8.77 7.05 53.09
N PHE A 100 -8.54 8.23 53.67
CA PHE A 100 -7.81 9.31 53.01
C PHE A 100 -6.37 8.90 52.64
N ALA A 101 -5.66 8.21 53.54
CA ALA A 101 -4.30 7.73 53.28
C ALA A 101 -4.25 6.70 52.13
N GLU A 102 -5.23 5.79 52.05
CA GLU A 102 -5.28 4.81 50.95
C GLU A 102 -5.64 5.47 49.61
N VAL A 103 -6.48 6.52 49.62
CA VAL A 103 -6.72 7.35 48.43
C VAL A 103 -5.42 7.99 47.93
N GLU A 104 -4.64 8.62 48.82
CA GLU A 104 -3.36 9.26 48.45
C GLU A 104 -2.37 8.25 47.85
N LYS A 105 -2.32 7.04 48.41
CA LYS A 105 -1.51 5.94 47.86
C LYS A 105 -1.97 5.55 46.46
N HIS A 106 -3.28 5.40 46.23
CA HIS A 106 -3.80 5.12 44.89
C HIS A 106 -3.51 6.25 43.90
N LEU A 107 -3.53 7.51 44.33
CA LEU A 107 -3.14 8.65 43.50
C LEU A 107 -1.67 8.58 43.07
N LYS A 108 -0.75 8.27 44.01
CA LYS A 108 0.68 8.10 43.72
C LYS A 108 0.98 6.92 42.79
N GLU A 109 0.12 5.90 42.79
CA GLU A 109 0.22 4.73 41.90
C GLU A 109 -0.53 4.92 40.57
N SER A 110 -1.08 6.12 40.30
CA SER A 110 -1.89 6.42 39.11
C SER A 110 -3.15 5.55 38.97
N LYS A 111 -3.70 5.06 40.08
CA LYS A 111 -4.89 4.20 40.14
C LYS A 111 -6.15 5.02 40.42
N TRP A 112 -6.50 5.93 39.50
CA TRP A 112 -7.59 6.91 39.66
C TRP A 112 -8.94 6.28 40.01
N ASN A 113 -9.31 5.19 39.33
CA ASN A 113 -10.57 4.48 39.60
C ASN A 113 -10.60 3.85 40.99
N MET A 114 -9.44 3.40 41.50
CA MET A 114 -9.33 2.84 42.85
C MET A 114 -9.38 3.95 43.89
N ALA A 115 -8.68 5.06 43.64
CA ALA A 115 -8.75 6.26 44.48
C ALA A 115 -10.19 6.78 44.63
N PHE A 116 -10.95 6.85 43.53
CA PHE A 116 -12.35 7.27 43.58
C PHE A 116 -13.24 6.29 44.35
N ARG A 117 -13.08 4.98 44.12
CA ARG A 117 -13.83 3.94 44.86
C ARG A 117 -13.55 4.00 46.36
N GLU A 118 -12.31 4.26 46.74
CA GLU A 118 -11.92 4.38 48.14
C GLU A 118 -12.49 5.66 48.77
N ALA A 119 -12.44 6.78 48.06
CA ALA A 119 -13.00 8.06 48.51
C ALA A 119 -14.52 7.99 48.77
N VAL A 120 -15.27 7.22 47.97
CA VAL A 120 -16.73 7.03 48.16
C VAL A 120 -17.07 6.46 49.55
N LYS A 121 -16.17 5.69 50.17
CA LYS A 121 -16.39 5.16 51.53
C LYS A 121 -16.53 6.26 52.59
N LEU A 122 -16.00 7.47 52.34
CA LEU A 122 -16.18 8.61 53.24
C LEU A 122 -17.65 9.02 53.36
N LEU A 123 -18.49 8.73 52.35
CA LEU A 123 -19.93 9.01 52.37
C LEU A 123 -20.70 8.13 53.36
N ASP A 124 -20.14 6.96 53.70
CA ASP A 124 -20.74 5.99 54.61
C ASP A 124 -20.35 6.24 56.07
N LEU A 125 -19.41 7.17 56.33
CA LEU A 125 -19.01 7.53 57.69
C LEU A 125 -20.08 8.39 58.36
N ASP A 126 -20.36 8.07 59.62
CA ASP A 126 -21.29 8.84 60.47
C ASP A 126 -20.62 10.14 60.96
N ASN A 127 -20.25 11.01 60.02
CA ASN A 127 -19.66 12.32 60.25
C ASN A 127 -19.84 13.22 59.01
N GLN A 128 -20.54 14.34 59.17
CA GLN A 128 -20.84 15.25 58.06
C GLN A 128 -19.59 15.87 57.42
N TYR A 129 -18.56 16.20 58.20
CA TYR A 129 -17.33 16.79 57.67
C TYR A 129 -16.59 15.84 56.72
N TRP A 130 -16.50 14.55 57.08
CA TRP A 130 -15.93 13.52 56.22
C TRP A 130 -16.78 13.29 54.97
N ALA A 131 -18.08 13.10 55.14
CA ALA A 131 -19.01 12.79 54.05
C ALA A 131 -19.26 13.97 53.08
N THR A 132 -18.96 15.21 53.48
CA THR A 132 -19.14 16.40 52.64
C THR A 132 -17.82 17.08 52.31
N THR A 133 -17.25 17.84 53.25
CA THR A 133 -16.12 18.73 53.01
C THR A 133 -14.87 17.97 52.56
N ARG A 134 -14.52 16.88 53.25
CA ARG A 134 -13.31 16.10 52.90
C ARG A 134 -13.53 15.26 51.65
N TYR A 135 -14.71 14.66 51.49
CA TYR A 135 -15.07 13.94 50.27
C TYR A 135 -15.01 14.85 49.02
N GLU A 136 -15.57 16.05 49.07
CA GLU A 136 -15.51 17.02 47.97
C GLU A 136 -14.06 17.43 47.66
N ALA A 137 -13.26 17.72 48.69
CA ALA A 137 -11.86 18.10 48.53
C ALA A 137 -11.04 17.00 47.85
N ILE A 138 -11.11 15.77 48.36
CA ILE A 138 -10.32 14.66 47.79
C ILE A 138 -10.82 14.26 46.40
N THR A 139 -12.13 14.36 46.14
CA THR A 139 -12.68 14.12 44.80
C THR A 139 -12.14 15.12 43.80
N LYS A 140 -12.01 16.40 44.19
CA LYS A 140 -11.40 17.43 43.35
C LYS A 140 -9.93 17.15 43.07
N GLU A 141 -9.17 16.67 44.07
CA GLU A 141 -7.78 16.25 43.89
C GLU A 141 -7.66 15.06 42.93
N ILE A 142 -8.54 14.05 43.07
CA ILE A 142 -8.60 12.90 42.15
C ILE A 142 -8.89 13.35 40.72
N GLN A 143 -9.86 14.25 40.53
CA GLN A 143 -10.21 14.79 39.21
C GLN A 143 -9.06 15.58 38.60
N LEU A 144 -8.39 16.42 39.38
CA LEU A 144 -7.23 17.17 38.92
C LEU A 144 -6.09 16.23 38.51
N ALA A 145 -5.78 15.23 39.33
CA ALA A 145 -4.75 14.24 39.02
C ALA A 145 -5.08 13.44 37.75
N GLN A 146 -6.35 13.07 37.57
CA GLN A 146 -6.82 12.41 36.35
C GLN A 146 -6.71 13.32 35.12
N GLU A 147 -7.07 14.60 35.23
CA GLU A 147 -6.94 15.56 34.14
C GLU A 147 -5.48 15.77 33.75
N GLU A 148 -4.59 15.92 34.73
CA GLU A 148 -3.15 16.04 34.50
C GLU A 148 -2.54 14.77 33.88
N SER A 149 -2.96 13.59 34.32
CA SER A 149 -2.56 12.30 33.71
C SER A 149 -3.09 12.16 32.28
N SER A 150 -4.31 12.62 31.99
CA SER A 150 -4.89 12.58 30.62
C SER A 150 -4.08 13.40 29.61
N LYS A 151 -3.33 14.41 30.06
CA LYS A 151 -2.41 15.18 29.19
C LYS A 151 -1.27 14.31 28.67
N LEU A 152 -0.95 13.19 29.34
CA LEU A 152 0.05 12.21 28.92
C LEU A 152 -0.49 11.17 27.93
N ASP A 153 -1.79 11.09 27.68
CA ASP A 153 -2.37 10.10 26.76
C ASP A 153 -1.77 10.22 25.35
N GLY A 154 -1.61 11.47 24.87
CA GLY A 154 -0.95 11.77 23.61
C GLY A 154 0.50 11.28 23.57
N ALA A 155 1.25 11.51 24.65
CA ALA A 155 2.63 11.07 24.79
C ALA A 155 2.75 9.54 24.79
N TYR A 156 1.84 8.83 25.47
CA TYR A 156 1.80 7.36 25.44
C TYR A 156 1.43 6.81 24.06
N ILE A 157 0.51 7.46 23.34
CA ILE A 157 0.17 7.09 21.97
C ILE A 157 1.39 7.28 21.07
N ALA A 158 2.10 8.41 21.19
CA ALA A 158 3.33 8.66 20.45
C ALA A 158 4.39 7.60 20.75
N LEU A 159 4.63 7.30 22.02
CA LEU A 159 5.57 6.25 22.46
C LEU A 159 5.28 4.90 21.79
N ARG A 160 4.01 4.48 21.78
CA ARG A 160 3.57 3.20 21.19
C ARG A 160 3.61 3.17 19.66
N ARG A 161 3.35 4.30 19.00
CA ARG A 161 3.43 4.40 17.53
C ARG A 161 4.84 4.12 17.03
N GLY A 162 5.85 4.44 17.83
CA GLY A 162 7.25 4.17 17.49
C GLY A 162 7.85 5.22 16.56
N GLY A 163 9.18 5.18 16.41
CA GLY A 163 9.95 6.11 15.59
C GLY A 163 10.47 7.29 16.40
N ILE A 164 11.66 7.77 16.00
CA ILE A 164 12.41 8.76 16.79
C ILE A 164 11.63 10.03 17.07
N ASP A 165 10.92 10.57 16.07
CA ASP A 165 10.15 11.80 16.22
C ASP A 165 9.05 11.65 17.27
N ASN A 166 8.38 10.50 17.29
CA ASN A 166 7.32 10.22 18.25
C ASN A 166 7.86 10.01 19.66
N TRP A 167 9.05 9.40 19.81
CA TRP A 167 9.67 9.21 21.12
C TRP A 167 10.18 10.51 21.71
N LEU A 168 10.86 11.35 20.92
CA LEU A 168 11.28 12.68 21.34
C LEU A 168 10.07 13.55 21.70
N LYS A 169 8.98 13.46 20.91
CA LYS A 169 7.73 14.16 21.22
C LYS A 169 7.10 13.68 22.52
N ALA A 170 7.11 12.36 22.77
CA ALA A 170 6.62 11.80 24.02
C ALA A 170 7.40 12.31 25.24
N VAL A 171 8.73 12.48 25.12
CA VAL A 171 9.56 13.11 26.16
C VAL A 171 9.19 14.58 26.34
N GLU A 172 9.11 15.35 25.25
CA GLU A 172 8.73 16.78 25.28
C GLU A 172 7.38 16.99 25.98
N ASP A 173 6.36 16.18 25.62
CA ASP A 173 5.02 16.29 26.21
C ASP A 173 5.04 15.89 27.69
N ALA A 174 5.80 14.86 28.07
CA ALA A 174 5.93 14.43 29.47
C ALA A 174 6.64 15.47 30.35
N LEU A 175 7.57 16.25 29.79
CA LEU A 175 8.24 17.36 30.49
C LEU A 175 7.32 18.51 30.86
N THR A 176 6.15 18.62 30.24
CA THR A 176 5.16 19.67 30.57
C THR A 176 4.40 19.41 31.87
N VAL A 177 4.50 18.18 32.42
CA VAL A 177 3.81 17.81 33.67
C VAL A 177 4.50 18.46 34.86
N ASN A 178 3.70 19.14 35.68
CA ASN A 178 4.16 19.80 36.91
C ASN A 178 4.82 18.79 37.87
N PRO A 179 6.03 19.05 38.40
CA PRO A 179 6.69 18.20 39.41
C PRO A 179 5.86 17.88 40.65
N ASP A 180 4.97 18.79 41.07
CA ASP A 180 4.12 18.60 42.25
C ASP A 180 2.85 17.77 41.95
N SER A 181 2.60 17.42 40.68
CA SER A 181 1.44 16.63 40.26
C SER A 181 1.61 15.14 40.59
N TYR A 182 0.50 14.48 40.95
CA TYR A 182 0.46 13.01 41.04
C TYR A 182 0.78 12.32 39.70
N ALA A 183 0.62 13.01 38.56
CA ALA A 183 0.99 12.50 37.24
C ALA A 183 2.50 12.59 36.96
N HIS A 184 3.30 13.24 37.81
CA HIS A 184 4.73 13.41 37.58
C HIS A 184 5.47 12.07 37.54
N GLN A 185 5.14 11.13 38.44
CA GLN A 185 5.76 9.79 38.44
C GLN A 185 5.45 9.03 37.15
N GLU A 186 4.25 9.21 36.61
CA GLU A 186 3.84 8.63 35.33
C GLU A 186 4.64 9.23 34.16
N ALA A 187 4.82 10.56 34.16
CA ALA A 187 5.65 11.26 33.19
C ALA A 187 7.11 10.77 33.22
N GLN A 188 7.71 10.61 34.42
CA GLN A 188 9.08 10.09 34.58
C GLN A 188 9.22 8.66 34.05
N ASN A 189 8.24 7.80 34.32
CA ASN A 189 8.21 6.43 33.80
C ASN A 189 8.10 6.41 32.26
N LEU A 190 7.35 7.35 31.68
CA LEU A 190 7.24 7.51 30.23
C LEU A 190 8.57 7.98 29.62
N ILE A 191 9.21 8.98 30.23
CA ILE A 191 10.53 9.49 29.82
C ILE A 191 11.56 8.37 29.84
N ALA A 192 11.61 7.56 30.90
CA ALA A 192 12.53 6.41 30.99
C ALA A 192 12.29 5.39 29.87
N LYS A 193 11.03 5.03 29.58
CA LYS A 193 10.72 4.10 28.48
C LYS A 193 11.06 4.68 27.10
N ALA A 194 10.85 5.98 26.91
CA ALA A 194 11.24 6.66 25.68
C ALA A 194 12.76 6.70 25.53
N LYS A 195 13.50 6.98 26.62
CA LYS A 195 14.97 6.92 26.69
C LYS A 195 15.48 5.57 26.19
N ASP A 196 14.98 4.47 26.74
CA ASP A 196 15.40 3.12 26.33
C ASP A 196 15.19 2.88 24.83
N LYS A 197 14.05 3.33 24.29
CA LYS A 197 13.71 3.18 22.86
C LYS A 197 14.60 4.02 21.96
N ILE A 198 14.97 5.23 22.39
CA ILE A 198 15.85 6.12 21.67
C ILE A 198 17.29 5.56 21.64
N VAL A 199 17.79 5.07 22.78
CA VAL A 199 19.11 4.43 22.87
C VAL A 199 19.18 3.22 21.93
N GLU A 200 18.19 2.32 22.00
CA GLU A 200 18.10 1.14 21.13
C GLU A 200 18.10 1.53 19.63
N TYR A 201 17.41 2.61 19.28
CA TYR A 201 17.39 3.13 17.92
C TYR A 201 18.77 3.64 17.45
N ILE A 202 19.47 4.37 18.31
CA ILE A 202 20.81 4.91 17.99
C ILE A 202 21.80 3.77 17.83
N GLU A 203 21.81 2.80 18.76
CA GLU A 203 22.66 1.61 18.67
C GLU A 203 22.42 0.86 17.35
N ASN A 204 21.15 0.67 16.96
CA ASN A 204 20.82 0.06 15.68
C ASN A 204 21.32 0.87 14.48
N ARG A 205 21.29 2.21 14.54
CA ARG A 205 21.82 3.06 13.46
C ARG A 205 23.34 3.00 13.38
N ILE A 206 24.02 2.93 14.52
CA ILE A 206 25.47 2.72 14.61
C ILE A 206 25.87 1.38 13.99
N ASP A 207 25.18 0.29 14.34
CA ASP A 207 25.43 -1.05 13.78
C ASP A 207 25.26 -1.09 12.26
N ASN A 208 24.24 -0.39 11.76
CA ASN A 208 23.97 -0.25 10.34
C ASN A 208 24.82 0.82 9.64
N ARG A 209 25.71 1.51 10.37
CA ARG A 209 26.57 2.59 9.87
C ARG A 209 25.82 3.76 9.24
N ASP A 210 24.61 4.03 9.75
CA ASP A 210 23.79 5.18 9.38
C ASP A 210 24.17 6.38 10.25
N TRP A 211 25.37 6.89 9.99
CA TRP A 211 25.99 7.94 10.80
C TRP A 211 25.21 9.25 10.78
N GLN A 212 24.60 9.59 9.64
CA GLN A 212 23.82 10.80 9.51
C GLN A 212 22.57 10.77 10.41
N ALA A 213 21.89 9.63 10.50
CA ALA A 213 20.77 9.48 11.41
C ALA A 213 21.20 9.60 12.88
N VAL A 214 22.36 9.05 13.25
CA VAL A 214 22.89 9.18 14.62
C VAL A 214 23.15 10.65 14.98
N LEU A 215 23.74 11.43 14.06
CA LEU A 215 23.98 12.86 14.26
C LEU A 215 22.65 13.63 14.43
N ASP A 216 21.67 13.41 13.54
CA ASP A 216 20.36 14.08 13.62
C ASP A 216 19.67 13.85 14.97
N VAL A 217 19.67 12.60 15.44
CA VAL A 217 19.03 12.27 16.72
C VAL A 217 19.77 12.90 17.90
N THR A 218 21.10 12.90 17.86
CA THR A 218 21.91 13.42 18.96
C THR A 218 21.76 14.94 19.10
N ASP A 219 21.65 15.67 17.99
CA ASP A 219 21.46 17.13 17.99
C ASP A 219 20.09 17.57 18.54
N ARG A 220 19.10 16.67 18.54
CA ARG A 220 17.73 16.92 19.00
C ARG A 220 17.45 16.41 20.42
N MET A 221 18.46 15.80 21.06
CA MET A 221 18.29 15.11 22.33
C MET A 221 18.15 16.09 23.49
N PRO A 222 17.12 15.95 24.35
CA PRO A 222 17.00 16.80 25.53
C PRO A 222 17.95 16.37 26.66
N GLU A 223 18.60 17.34 27.31
CA GLU A 223 19.54 17.12 28.44
C GLU A 223 18.92 16.33 29.61
N VAL A 224 17.61 16.45 29.82
CA VAL A 224 16.90 15.75 30.91
C VAL A 224 17.09 14.22 30.89
N LEU A 225 17.44 13.65 29.73
CA LEU A 225 17.63 12.21 29.61
C LEU A 225 18.90 11.72 30.31
N GLY A 226 19.83 12.62 30.70
CA GLY A 226 21.07 12.25 31.37
C GLY A 226 21.88 11.28 30.51
N LEU A 227 22.14 11.68 29.26
CA LEU A 227 22.88 10.92 28.24
C LEU A 227 24.08 11.71 27.71
N GLU A 228 24.57 12.72 28.44
CA GLU A 228 25.57 13.67 27.95
C GLU A 228 26.86 12.98 27.52
N GLU A 229 27.28 11.98 28.30
CA GLU A 229 28.43 11.16 28.02
C GLU A 229 28.20 10.28 26.77
N GLU A 230 27.08 9.57 26.69
CA GLU A 230 26.72 8.72 25.55
C GLU A 230 26.56 9.54 24.26
N MET A 231 25.95 10.71 24.34
CA MET A 231 25.80 11.65 23.23
C MET A 231 27.14 12.10 22.67
N SER A 232 28.10 12.43 23.54
CA SER A 232 29.45 12.76 23.11
C SER A 232 30.08 11.58 22.35
N ASP A 233 29.94 10.35 22.84
CA ASP A 233 30.48 9.16 22.19
C ASP A 233 29.81 8.90 20.83
N TRP A 234 28.48 9.02 20.77
CA TRP A 234 27.69 8.88 19.53
C TRP A 234 28.08 9.93 18.50
N GLN A 235 28.23 11.20 18.91
CA GLN A 235 28.70 12.27 18.03
C GLN A 235 30.10 11.96 17.50
N THR A 236 31.06 11.57 18.36
CA THR A 236 32.42 11.23 17.92
C THR A 236 32.40 10.12 16.87
N ILE A 237 31.71 9.01 17.13
CA ILE A 237 31.69 7.86 16.21
C ILE A 237 30.91 8.17 14.93
N ALA A 238 29.80 8.89 15.03
CA ALA A 238 28.99 9.24 13.87
C ALA A 238 29.69 10.30 13.00
N SER A 239 30.33 11.31 13.56
CA SER A 239 31.14 12.28 12.78
C SER A 239 32.31 11.59 12.08
N ALA A 240 33.05 10.73 12.79
CA ALA A 240 34.13 9.93 12.19
C ALA A 240 33.60 9.04 11.05
N GLY A 241 32.47 8.37 11.29
CA GLY A 241 31.80 7.55 10.31
C GLY A 241 31.37 8.33 9.07
N ALA A 242 30.75 9.49 9.24
CA ALA A 242 30.30 10.37 8.16
C ALA A 242 31.47 10.87 7.31
N ASP A 243 32.57 11.32 7.94
CA ASP A 243 33.80 11.70 7.24
C ASP A 243 34.32 10.54 6.37
N SER A 244 34.35 9.32 6.92
CA SER A 244 34.87 8.15 6.21
C SER A 244 34.09 7.79 4.93
N GLN A 245 32.81 8.18 4.85
CA GLN A 245 31.97 7.90 3.69
C GLN A 245 32.34 8.73 2.46
N VAL A 246 33.07 9.84 2.63
CA VAL A 246 33.63 10.61 1.51
C VAL A 246 34.64 9.77 0.72
N GLY A 247 35.40 8.91 1.42
CA GLY A 247 36.22 7.88 0.80
C GLY A 247 37.52 8.37 0.15
N THR A 248 37.95 9.61 0.42
CA THR A 248 39.29 10.10 0.08
C THR A 248 40.28 9.78 1.20
N VAL A 249 41.58 9.79 0.89
CA VAL A 249 42.64 9.62 1.91
C VAL A 249 42.47 10.63 3.04
N GLU A 250 42.30 11.91 2.71
CA GLU A 250 42.12 12.99 3.68
C GLU A 250 40.90 12.76 4.60
N SER A 251 39.76 12.34 4.02
CA SER A 251 38.55 12.08 4.80
C SER A 251 38.68 10.88 5.73
N LEU A 252 39.39 9.83 5.31
CA LEU A 252 39.65 8.65 6.12
C LEU A 252 40.66 8.96 7.25
N GLU A 253 41.65 9.81 6.99
CA GLU A 253 42.56 10.31 8.02
C GLU A 253 41.81 11.16 9.07
N SER A 254 40.91 12.06 8.64
CA SER A 254 40.02 12.82 9.53
C SER A 254 39.16 11.89 10.38
N ALA A 255 38.51 10.91 9.76
CA ALA A 255 37.70 9.91 10.45
C ALA A 255 38.49 9.17 11.54
N ILE A 256 39.71 8.75 11.24
CA ILE A 256 40.60 8.09 12.19
C ILE A 256 40.93 9.02 13.37
N LEU A 257 41.31 10.28 13.09
CA LEU A 257 41.66 11.25 14.12
C LEU A 257 40.47 11.53 15.06
N THR A 258 39.27 11.65 14.52
CA THR A 258 38.04 11.85 15.29
C THR A 258 37.74 10.61 16.15
N ALA A 259 37.74 9.40 15.57
CA ALA A 259 37.47 8.18 16.32
C ALA A 259 38.52 7.88 17.42
N GLN A 260 39.76 8.36 17.28
CA GLN A 260 40.81 8.24 18.30
C GLN A 260 40.57 9.08 19.56
N GLN A 261 39.67 10.06 19.51
CA GLN A 261 39.32 10.87 20.67
C GLN A 261 38.57 10.06 21.74
N LEU A 262 37.96 8.94 21.34
CA LEU A 262 37.21 8.08 22.24
C LEU A 262 38.14 7.29 23.17
N ALA A 263 37.99 7.49 24.48
CA ALA A 263 38.87 6.89 25.48
C ALA A 263 38.65 5.37 25.65
N PRO A 264 39.68 4.58 26.06
CA PRO A 264 39.59 3.11 26.21
C PRO A 264 38.53 2.58 27.18
N SER A 265 38.10 3.40 28.14
CA SER A 265 37.07 3.03 29.11
C SER A 265 35.63 3.24 28.60
N ARG A 266 35.46 3.84 27.42
CA ARG A 266 34.14 4.19 26.86
C ARG A 266 33.50 2.99 26.15
N PRO A 267 32.16 2.82 26.21
CA PRO A 267 31.48 1.67 25.61
C PRO A 267 31.75 1.45 24.12
N LEU A 268 31.84 2.52 23.32
CA LEU A 268 32.05 2.44 21.87
C LEU A 268 33.52 2.30 21.45
N TYR A 269 34.46 2.18 22.39
CA TYR A 269 35.90 2.16 22.09
C TYR A 269 36.29 1.03 21.14
N ASN A 270 35.77 -0.18 21.38
CA ASN A 270 36.09 -1.34 20.54
C ASN A 270 35.61 -1.14 19.10
N LEU A 271 34.39 -0.63 18.94
CA LEU A 271 33.86 -0.25 17.63
C LEU A 271 34.74 0.80 16.94
N ALA A 272 35.19 1.82 17.67
CA ALA A 272 36.11 2.83 17.15
C ALA A 272 37.41 2.20 16.63
N GLN A 273 37.99 1.26 17.38
CA GLN A 273 39.22 0.57 16.96
C GLN A 273 39.01 -0.31 15.72
N GLU A 274 37.87 -0.99 15.61
CA GLU A 274 37.51 -1.76 14.42
C GLU A 274 37.38 -0.87 13.18
N LEU A 275 36.69 0.28 13.32
CA LEU A 275 36.55 1.27 12.26
C LEU A 275 37.90 1.85 11.84
N ILE A 276 38.74 2.23 12.80
CA ILE A 276 40.10 2.74 12.54
C ILE A 276 40.95 1.70 11.81
N ALA A 277 40.93 0.44 12.23
CA ALA A 277 41.68 -0.64 11.58
C ALA A 277 41.25 -0.81 10.12
N ARG A 278 39.93 -0.76 9.87
CA ARG A 278 39.39 -0.80 8.52
C ARG A 278 39.82 0.42 7.68
N TRP A 279 39.67 1.64 8.19
CA TRP A 279 40.02 2.85 7.43
C TRP A 279 41.51 2.94 7.10
N LYS A 280 42.39 2.44 7.99
CA LYS A 280 43.82 2.33 7.70
C LYS A 280 44.12 1.42 6.50
N LEU A 281 43.38 0.31 6.36
CA LEU A 281 43.49 -0.55 5.18
C LEU A 281 42.95 0.15 3.93
N GLU A 282 41.86 0.91 4.06
CA GLU A 282 41.28 1.66 2.92
C GLU A 282 42.21 2.77 2.42
N ILE A 283 42.86 3.54 3.30
CA ILE A 283 43.76 4.65 2.91
C ILE A 283 44.82 4.20 1.91
N GLN A 284 45.47 3.06 2.18
CA GLN A 284 46.53 2.56 1.31
C GLN A 284 46.02 2.28 -0.10
N ASP A 285 44.83 1.69 -0.21
CA ASP A 285 44.29 1.24 -1.50
C ASP A 285 43.49 2.32 -2.22
N VAL A 286 42.91 3.30 -1.52
CA VAL A 286 42.39 4.54 -2.13
C VAL A 286 43.52 5.27 -2.85
N ALA A 287 44.67 5.46 -2.20
CA ALA A 287 45.83 6.09 -2.84
C ALA A 287 46.32 5.32 -4.07
N ARG A 288 46.25 3.98 -4.05
CA ARG A 288 46.60 3.16 -5.24
C ARG A 288 45.61 3.37 -6.37
N LEU A 289 44.31 3.44 -6.08
CA LEU A 289 43.28 3.66 -7.10
C LEU A 289 43.38 5.06 -7.69
N GLU A 290 43.66 6.09 -6.89
CA GLU A 290 43.95 7.44 -7.40
C GLU A 290 45.15 7.43 -8.36
N GLN A 291 46.25 6.78 -7.98
CA GLN A 291 47.40 6.62 -8.88
C GLN A 291 47.03 5.84 -10.16
N ALA A 292 46.21 4.80 -10.05
CA ALA A 292 45.77 4.03 -11.21
C ALA A 292 44.92 4.89 -12.17
N ARG A 293 44.02 5.74 -11.64
CA ARG A 293 43.23 6.69 -12.42
C ARG A 293 44.11 7.73 -13.13
N ASP A 294 45.12 8.24 -12.44
CA ASP A 294 46.06 9.21 -13.01
C ASP A 294 46.86 8.61 -14.16
N LEU A 295 47.30 7.35 -14.03
CA LEU A 295 47.92 6.60 -15.12
C LEU A 295 46.95 6.49 -16.29
N ALA A 296 45.71 6.04 -16.07
CA ALA A 296 44.72 5.84 -17.13
C ALA A 296 44.26 7.13 -17.85
N ARG A 297 44.68 8.31 -17.39
CA ARG A 297 44.14 9.61 -17.84
C ARG A 297 44.35 9.89 -19.33
N THR A 298 45.47 9.45 -19.90
CA THR A 298 45.80 9.63 -21.32
C THR A 298 45.01 8.67 -22.23
N GLY A 299 44.54 7.55 -21.68
CA GLY A 299 43.83 6.50 -22.43
C GLY A 299 44.70 5.68 -23.38
N SER A 300 46.04 5.77 -23.30
CA SER A 300 46.92 4.92 -24.12
C SER A 300 46.90 3.47 -23.61
N ILE A 301 47.12 2.48 -24.48
CA ILE A 301 47.14 1.06 -24.07
C ILE A 301 48.21 0.81 -23.00
N GLU A 302 49.37 1.44 -23.12
CA GLU A 302 50.46 1.33 -22.13
C GLU A 302 50.02 1.86 -20.76
N ASP A 303 49.43 3.05 -20.75
CA ASP A 303 48.96 3.72 -19.54
C ASP A 303 47.77 2.99 -18.88
N LEU A 304 46.85 2.45 -19.68
CA LEU A 304 45.73 1.63 -19.20
C LEU A 304 46.23 0.31 -18.59
N ASN A 305 47.23 -0.34 -19.18
CA ASN A 305 47.85 -1.54 -18.59
C ASN A 305 48.59 -1.22 -17.29
N ALA A 306 49.25 -0.05 -17.19
CA ALA A 306 49.87 0.41 -15.96
C ALA A 306 48.81 0.67 -14.86
N ALA A 307 47.68 1.30 -15.21
CA ALA A 307 46.54 1.51 -14.33
C ALA A 307 45.95 0.18 -13.81
N ILE A 308 45.71 -0.78 -14.71
CA ILE A 308 45.22 -2.13 -14.35
C ILE A 308 46.21 -2.83 -13.40
N SER A 309 47.51 -2.74 -13.68
CA SER A 309 48.55 -3.33 -12.83
C SER A 309 48.54 -2.72 -11.42
N GLN A 310 48.36 -1.41 -11.33
CA GLN A 310 48.28 -0.70 -10.05
C GLN A 310 47.01 -1.06 -9.27
N ALA A 311 45.83 -1.08 -9.90
CA ALA A 311 44.57 -1.45 -9.25
C ALA A 311 44.52 -2.94 -8.84
N ASN A 312 45.25 -3.82 -9.53
CA ASN A 312 45.37 -5.24 -9.16
C ASN A 312 46.10 -5.46 -7.83
N LEU A 313 46.84 -4.46 -7.33
CA LEU A 313 47.50 -4.54 -6.04
C LEU A 313 46.51 -4.43 -4.86
N VAL A 314 45.26 -4.02 -5.11
CA VAL A 314 44.20 -3.97 -4.09
C VAL A 314 43.77 -5.40 -3.73
N PRO A 315 43.99 -5.86 -2.48
CA PRO A 315 43.65 -7.22 -2.04
C PRO A 315 42.14 -7.50 -2.06
N GLN A 316 41.75 -8.77 -2.17
CA GLN A 316 40.34 -9.19 -2.24
C GLN A 316 39.55 -8.91 -0.94
N ASP A 317 40.23 -8.95 0.20
CA ASP A 317 39.69 -8.64 1.51
C ASP A 317 39.62 -7.13 1.80
N ASN A 318 40.22 -6.28 0.95
CA ASN A 318 40.13 -4.83 1.11
C ASN A 318 38.71 -4.31 0.76
N PRO A 319 38.13 -3.40 1.55
CA PRO A 319 36.84 -2.76 1.23
C PRO A 319 36.77 -2.11 -0.17
N ARG A 320 37.91 -1.67 -0.73
CA ARG A 320 38.03 -1.03 -2.06
C ARG A 320 38.18 -2.02 -3.21
N TYR A 321 38.20 -3.32 -2.96
CA TYR A 321 38.38 -4.32 -4.02
C TYR A 321 37.32 -4.24 -5.12
N ARG A 322 36.04 -4.04 -4.76
CA ARG A 322 34.97 -3.95 -5.76
C ARG A 322 35.16 -2.74 -6.69
N GLU A 323 35.55 -1.61 -6.12
CA GLU A 323 35.88 -0.39 -6.85
C GLU A 323 37.05 -0.64 -7.81
N ALA A 324 38.13 -1.26 -7.33
CA ALA A 324 39.28 -1.65 -8.14
C ALA A 324 38.90 -2.54 -9.33
N ARG A 325 38.03 -3.54 -9.13
CA ARG A 325 37.61 -4.45 -10.20
C ARG A 325 36.77 -3.76 -11.27
N GLN A 326 35.86 -2.87 -10.86
CA GLN A 326 35.06 -2.09 -11.81
C GLN A 326 35.95 -1.20 -12.69
N GLU A 327 36.99 -0.59 -12.13
CA GLU A 327 37.93 0.21 -12.92
C GLU A 327 38.77 -0.63 -13.87
N ILE A 328 39.26 -1.79 -13.41
CA ILE A 328 39.97 -2.74 -14.25
C ILE A 328 39.10 -3.17 -15.44
N ASP A 329 37.85 -3.57 -15.20
CA ASP A 329 36.94 -4.01 -16.27
C ASP A 329 36.68 -2.90 -17.29
N ARG A 330 36.57 -1.65 -16.82
CA ARG A 330 36.46 -0.48 -17.67
C ARG A 330 37.70 -0.27 -18.53
N TRP A 331 38.89 -0.30 -17.95
CA TRP A 331 40.14 -0.10 -18.69
C TRP A 331 40.42 -1.25 -19.66
N VAL A 332 40.13 -2.50 -19.27
CA VAL A 332 40.19 -3.66 -20.17
C VAL A 332 39.27 -3.44 -21.36
N SER A 333 38.03 -3.02 -21.15
CA SER A 333 37.10 -2.73 -22.26
C SER A 333 37.63 -1.63 -23.18
N GLN A 334 38.23 -0.57 -22.63
CA GLN A 334 38.85 0.50 -23.43
C GLN A 334 40.01 -0.01 -24.28
N ILE A 335 40.91 -0.82 -23.70
CA ILE A 335 42.00 -1.46 -24.45
C ILE A 335 41.43 -2.29 -25.59
N GLN A 336 40.43 -3.13 -25.31
CA GLN A 336 39.79 -3.98 -26.31
C GLN A 336 39.20 -3.15 -27.47
N THR A 337 38.52 -2.05 -27.16
CA THR A 337 38.00 -1.14 -28.18
C THR A 337 39.13 -0.53 -29.02
N ILE A 338 40.21 -0.03 -28.41
CA ILE A 338 41.34 0.55 -29.16
C ILE A 338 41.97 -0.47 -30.10
N GLU A 339 42.12 -1.71 -29.64
CA GLU A 339 42.69 -2.82 -30.43
C GLU A 339 41.76 -3.28 -31.57
N ASP A 340 40.45 -3.37 -31.32
CA ASP A 340 39.49 -3.96 -32.25
C ASP A 340 38.92 -2.93 -33.25
N GLN A 341 38.91 -1.63 -32.91
CA GLN A 341 38.42 -0.57 -33.78
C GLN A 341 39.05 -0.58 -35.19
N PRO A 342 40.38 -0.70 -35.36
CA PRO A 342 40.97 -0.77 -36.71
C PRO A 342 40.56 -2.02 -37.49
N ILE A 343 40.27 -3.13 -36.81
CA ILE A 343 39.78 -4.36 -37.45
C ILE A 343 38.39 -4.13 -38.01
N LEU A 344 37.49 -3.55 -37.21
CA LEU A 344 36.12 -3.25 -37.61
C LEU A 344 36.09 -2.17 -38.70
N ALA A 345 36.89 -1.10 -38.57
CA ALA A 345 37.00 -0.05 -39.58
C ALA A 345 37.49 -0.59 -40.93
N ARG A 346 38.47 -1.51 -40.92
CA ARG A 346 38.93 -2.17 -42.14
C ARG A 346 37.85 -3.07 -42.75
N ALA A 347 37.08 -3.78 -41.93
CA ALA A 347 35.96 -4.59 -42.41
C ALA A 347 34.90 -3.70 -43.09
N GLU A 348 34.58 -2.55 -42.51
CA GLU A 348 33.66 -1.58 -43.10
C GLU A 348 34.17 -0.99 -44.41
N GLU A 349 35.48 -0.69 -44.50
CA GLU A 349 36.12 -0.22 -45.74
C GLU A 349 36.00 -1.25 -46.87
N LEU A 350 36.25 -2.53 -46.56
CA LEU A 350 36.09 -3.63 -47.52
C LEU A 350 34.64 -3.71 -48.03
N ALA A 351 33.65 -3.48 -47.14
CA ALA A 351 32.24 -3.57 -47.50
C ALA A 351 31.72 -2.43 -48.40
N ILE A 352 32.46 -1.32 -48.58
CA ILE A 352 32.01 -0.14 -49.34
C ILE A 352 31.58 -0.50 -50.76
N GLY A 353 32.30 -1.40 -51.42
CA GLY A 353 32.02 -1.81 -52.80
C GLY A 353 30.74 -2.63 -52.96
N GLY A 354 30.22 -3.21 -51.87
CA GLY A 354 28.95 -3.92 -51.84
C GLY A 354 28.88 -5.22 -52.65
N SER A 355 29.94 -5.64 -53.34
CA SER A 355 29.94 -6.90 -54.08
C SER A 355 29.95 -8.10 -53.14
N VAL A 356 29.41 -9.25 -53.56
CA VAL A 356 29.40 -10.48 -52.75
C VAL A 356 30.79 -10.83 -52.21
N THR A 357 31.83 -10.77 -53.06
CA THR A 357 33.22 -11.02 -52.64
C THR A 357 33.68 -10.02 -51.58
N ALA A 358 33.42 -8.72 -51.78
CA ALA A 358 33.84 -7.67 -50.85
C ALA A 358 33.13 -7.80 -49.49
N LEU A 359 31.84 -8.14 -49.49
CA LEU A 359 31.06 -8.39 -48.27
C LEU A 359 31.53 -9.65 -47.54
N GLN A 360 31.92 -10.71 -48.26
CA GLN A 360 32.52 -11.91 -47.65
C GLN A 360 33.86 -11.61 -46.99
N GLU A 361 34.71 -10.80 -47.64
CA GLU A 361 35.98 -10.33 -47.06
C GLU A 361 35.75 -9.47 -45.81
N ALA A 362 34.77 -8.55 -45.85
CA ALA A 362 34.36 -7.75 -44.70
C ALA A 362 33.88 -8.62 -43.52
N ILE A 363 33.03 -9.62 -43.78
CA ILE A 363 32.59 -10.59 -42.76
C ILE A 363 33.79 -11.32 -42.16
N SER A 364 34.73 -11.79 -42.99
CA SER A 364 35.93 -12.47 -42.52
C SER A 364 36.76 -11.57 -41.60
N GLN A 365 36.95 -10.30 -41.98
CA GLN A 365 37.72 -9.34 -41.20
C GLN A 365 37.04 -9.01 -39.85
N ALA A 366 35.73 -8.74 -39.84
CA ALA A 366 35.00 -8.45 -38.60
C ALA A 366 34.90 -9.67 -37.67
N SER A 367 34.90 -10.90 -38.22
CA SER A 367 34.81 -12.13 -37.43
C SER A 367 36.04 -12.43 -36.57
N VAL A 368 37.15 -11.70 -36.79
CA VAL A 368 38.34 -11.74 -35.94
C VAL A 368 38.04 -11.22 -34.53
N ILE A 369 37.05 -10.33 -34.38
CA ILE A 369 36.61 -9.81 -33.09
C ILE A 369 35.84 -10.91 -32.34
N GLY A 370 36.45 -11.46 -31.29
CA GLY A 370 35.90 -12.58 -30.52
C GLY A 370 34.72 -12.20 -29.61
N SER A 371 33.92 -13.18 -29.19
CA SER A 371 32.67 -12.97 -28.43
C SER A 371 32.80 -12.36 -27.04
N ASN A 372 34.01 -12.32 -26.47
CA ASN A 372 34.27 -11.75 -25.15
C ASN A 372 34.91 -10.34 -25.23
N ARG A 373 34.86 -9.71 -26.41
CA ARG A 373 35.48 -8.41 -26.68
C ARG A 373 34.44 -7.31 -26.71
N ALA A 374 34.85 -6.11 -26.30
CA ALA A 374 33.98 -4.93 -26.23
C ALA A 374 33.24 -4.60 -27.54
N LEU A 375 33.85 -4.83 -28.72
CA LEU A 375 33.25 -4.53 -30.03
C LEU A 375 32.53 -5.72 -30.69
N TYR A 376 32.36 -6.85 -30.00
CA TYR A 376 31.76 -8.04 -30.59
C TYR A 376 30.34 -7.80 -31.12
N ASP A 377 29.49 -7.18 -30.32
CA ASP A 377 28.08 -6.96 -30.68
C ASP A 377 27.96 -6.05 -31.91
N GLU A 378 28.80 -5.01 -31.98
CA GLU A 378 28.86 -4.13 -33.15
C GLU A 378 29.35 -4.88 -34.38
N ALA A 379 30.42 -5.68 -34.25
CA ALA A 379 30.93 -6.52 -35.34
C ALA A 379 29.86 -7.50 -35.84
N GLN A 380 29.12 -8.14 -34.94
CA GLN A 380 28.09 -9.11 -35.30
C GLN A 380 26.89 -8.44 -36.00
N GLN A 381 26.53 -7.22 -35.60
CA GLN A 381 25.52 -6.43 -36.30
C GLN A 381 25.94 -6.16 -37.74
N ARG A 382 27.18 -5.71 -37.97
CA ARG A 382 27.72 -5.50 -39.33
C ARG A 382 27.74 -6.79 -40.14
N ILE A 383 28.20 -7.90 -39.57
CA ILE A 383 28.21 -9.21 -40.21
C ILE A 383 26.79 -9.62 -40.65
N ASN A 384 25.78 -9.44 -39.80
CA ASN A 384 24.40 -9.79 -40.13
C ASN A 384 23.83 -8.93 -41.26
N GLN A 385 24.18 -7.63 -41.30
CA GLN A 385 23.79 -6.74 -42.39
C GLN A 385 24.41 -7.19 -43.71
N TRP A 386 25.72 -7.43 -43.73
CA TRP A 386 26.43 -7.87 -44.93
C TRP A 386 25.94 -9.24 -45.43
N ARG A 387 25.64 -10.18 -44.52
CA ARG A 387 25.02 -11.46 -44.88
C ARG A 387 23.67 -11.27 -45.57
N SER A 388 22.81 -10.42 -45.01
CA SER A 388 21.51 -10.11 -45.63
C SER A 388 21.67 -9.51 -47.03
N SER A 389 22.63 -8.60 -47.21
CA SER A 389 22.93 -8.00 -48.53
C SER A 389 23.47 -9.02 -49.55
N ILE A 390 24.29 -9.99 -49.11
CA ILE A 390 24.74 -11.09 -49.96
C ILE A 390 23.53 -11.95 -50.40
N GLU A 391 22.71 -12.38 -49.44
CA GLU A 391 21.52 -13.19 -49.73
C GLU A 391 20.58 -12.48 -50.71
N GLU A 392 20.35 -11.17 -50.52
CA GLU A 392 19.51 -10.39 -51.43
C GLU A 392 20.09 -10.34 -52.85
N GLN A 393 21.40 -10.15 -53.01
CA GLN A 393 22.04 -10.13 -54.33
C GLN A 393 22.01 -11.50 -55.02
N GLU A 394 22.18 -12.58 -54.26
CA GLU A 394 22.11 -13.96 -54.78
C GLU A 394 20.69 -14.35 -55.18
N ASP A 395 19.69 -13.95 -54.39
CA ASP A 395 18.31 -14.41 -54.54
C ASP A 395 17.49 -13.52 -55.51
N ARG A 396 17.87 -12.25 -55.68
CA ARG A 396 17.14 -11.28 -56.52
C ARG A 396 16.94 -11.74 -57.97
N PRO A 397 17.94 -12.33 -58.67
CA PRO A 397 17.72 -12.83 -60.04
C PRO A 397 16.62 -13.90 -60.13
N PHE A 398 16.48 -14.76 -59.12
CA PHE A 398 15.41 -15.77 -59.11
C PHE A 398 14.03 -15.13 -58.91
N LEU A 399 13.96 -14.09 -58.06
CA LEU A 399 12.72 -13.36 -57.84
C LEU A 399 12.30 -12.56 -59.07
N GLU A 400 13.26 -11.88 -59.73
CA GLU A 400 13.03 -11.16 -60.98
C GLU A 400 12.58 -12.10 -62.11
N GLN A 401 13.26 -13.25 -62.25
CA GLN A 401 12.85 -14.29 -63.20
C GLN A 401 11.43 -14.80 -62.91
N ALA A 402 11.11 -15.05 -61.64
CA ALA A 402 9.80 -15.52 -61.23
C ALA A 402 8.70 -14.50 -61.56
N THR A 403 8.93 -13.22 -61.28
CA THR A 403 8.00 -12.13 -61.61
C THR A 403 7.81 -12.00 -63.12
N SER A 404 8.88 -12.02 -63.92
CA SER A 404 8.78 -11.98 -65.39
C SER A 404 7.96 -13.13 -65.95
N LEU A 405 8.12 -14.35 -65.42
CA LEU A 405 7.32 -15.52 -65.84
C LEU A 405 5.84 -15.36 -65.46
N ALA A 406 5.55 -14.76 -64.31
CA ALA A 406 4.19 -14.49 -63.88
C ALA A 406 3.51 -13.40 -64.73
N ASP A 407 4.24 -12.36 -65.12
CA ASP A 407 3.76 -11.31 -66.03
C ASP A 407 3.39 -11.89 -67.41
N GLU A 408 4.10 -12.93 -67.84
CA GLU A 408 3.78 -13.73 -69.03
C GLU A 408 2.64 -14.75 -68.80
N ARG A 409 2.00 -14.74 -67.63
CA ARG A 409 0.94 -15.67 -67.17
C ARG A 409 1.40 -17.12 -67.05
N ASN A 410 2.71 -17.35 -67.00
CA ASN A 410 3.31 -18.66 -66.77
C ASN A 410 3.52 -18.89 -65.27
N TYR A 411 2.42 -19.00 -64.53
CA TYR A 411 2.43 -19.09 -63.07
C TYR A 411 3.11 -20.35 -62.53
N GLU A 412 3.04 -21.48 -63.25
CA GLU A 412 3.72 -22.71 -62.82
C GLU A 412 5.24 -22.52 -62.83
N ALA A 413 5.79 -21.95 -63.91
CA ALA A 413 7.22 -21.65 -63.99
C ALA A 413 7.64 -20.54 -63.02
N ALA A 414 6.79 -19.53 -62.80
CA ALA A 414 7.03 -18.46 -61.82
C ALA A 414 7.18 -19.02 -60.40
N ILE A 415 6.28 -19.92 -60.00
CA ILE A 415 6.34 -20.59 -58.69
C ILE A 415 7.63 -21.39 -58.54
N ASP A 416 8.06 -22.13 -59.57
CA ASP A 416 9.28 -22.93 -59.52
C ASP A 416 10.55 -22.06 -59.46
N ALA A 417 10.58 -20.91 -60.13
CA ALA A 417 11.65 -19.94 -60.00
C ALA A 417 11.73 -19.33 -58.58
N ALA A 418 10.59 -18.87 -58.03
CA ALA A 418 10.56 -18.30 -56.67
C ALA A 418 10.87 -19.31 -55.56
N ARG A 419 10.60 -20.62 -55.78
CA ARG A 419 10.95 -21.70 -54.84
C ARG A 419 12.44 -21.91 -54.66
N GLN A 420 13.27 -21.39 -55.56
CA GLN A 420 14.73 -21.44 -55.41
C GLN A 420 15.21 -20.58 -54.23
N ILE A 421 14.39 -19.61 -53.79
CA ILE A 421 14.64 -18.79 -52.60
C ILE A 421 14.25 -19.59 -51.36
N GLY A 422 15.27 -20.04 -50.62
CA GLY A 422 15.12 -20.91 -49.46
C GLY A 422 14.57 -20.23 -48.21
N ARG A 423 14.06 -21.04 -47.27
CA ARG A 423 13.62 -20.55 -45.95
C ARG A 423 14.79 -19.95 -45.17
N GLY A 424 14.55 -18.81 -44.53
CA GLY A 424 15.55 -18.13 -43.71
C GLY A 424 16.39 -17.10 -44.48
N ARG A 425 16.26 -17.04 -45.81
CA ARG A 425 16.87 -16.00 -46.64
C ARG A 425 16.08 -14.69 -46.57
N SER A 426 16.77 -13.59 -46.83
CA SER A 426 16.23 -12.22 -46.84
C SER A 426 14.98 -12.04 -47.73
N LEU A 427 14.96 -12.59 -48.96
CA LEU A 427 13.84 -12.45 -49.90
C LEU A 427 12.74 -13.53 -49.76
N TYR A 428 12.85 -14.44 -48.79
CA TYR A 428 11.94 -15.59 -48.67
C TYR A 428 10.47 -15.20 -48.48
N GLN A 429 10.20 -14.17 -47.67
CA GLN A 429 8.82 -13.77 -47.38
C GLN A 429 8.12 -13.20 -48.61
N GLU A 430 8.85 -12.41 -49.40
CA GLU A 430 8.36 -11.86 -50.66
C GLU A 430 8.11 -12.98 -51.68
N ALA A 431 9.08 -13.88 -51.86
CA ALA A 431 8.95 -15.06 -52.72
C ALA A 431 7.72 -15.91 -52.33
N ARG A 432 7.52 -16.14 -51.03
CA ARG A 432 6.37 -16.90 -50.52
C ARG A 432 5.03 -16.21 -50.76
N SER A 433 4.99 -14.88 -50.61
CA SER A 433 3.80 -14.08 -50.92
C SER A 433 3.43 -14.22 -52.40
N ASN A 434 4.42 -14.05 -53.29
CA ASN A 434 4.22 -14.17 -54.74
C ASN A 434 3.75 -15.57 -55.15
N ILE A 435 4.35 -16.62 -54.58
CA ILE A 435 3.90 -18.00 -54.79
C ILE A 435 2.43 -18.17 -54.41
N GLY A 436 2.00 -17.60 -53.28
CA GLY A 436 0.60 -17.67 -52.86
C GLY A 436 -0.36 -17.00 -53.85
N GLN A 437 0.03 -15.85 -54.40
CA GLN A 437 -0.74 -15.14 -55.42
C GLN A 437 -0.83 -15.96 -56.72
N TRP A 438 0.29 -16.48 -57.22
CA TRP A 438 0.30 -17.28 -58.45
C TRP A 438 -0.43 -18.62 -58.31
N GLN A 439 -0.43 -19.22 -57.13
CA GLN A 439 -1.26 -20.40 -56.84
C GLN A 439 -2.75 -20.08 -56.95
N GLN A 440 -3.16 -18.89 -56.49
CA GLN A 440 -4.54 -18.43 -56.65
C GLN A 440 -4.89 -18.21 -58.13
N GLU A 441 -3.96 -17.66 -58.93
CA GLU A 441 -4.18 -17.50 -60.38
C GLU A 441 -4.40 -18.85 -61.09
N ILE A 442 -3.56 -19.85 -60.81
CA ILE A 442 -3.70 -21.19 -61.39
C ILE A 442 -5.06 -21.80 -61.02
N GLN A 443 -5.47 -21.69 -59.76
CA GLN A 443 -6.75 -22.23 -59.31
C GLN A 443 -7.92 -21.50 -59.99
N SER A 444 -7.88 -20.16 -60.04
CA SER A 444 -8.90 -19.35 -60.71
C SER A 444 -9.04 -19.70 -62.19
N GLN A 445 -7.93 -19.93 -62.91
CA GLN A 445 -7.96 -20.35 -64.32
C GLN A 445 -8.61 -21.74 -64.49
N ARG A 446 -8.29 -22.70 -63.61
CA ARG A 446 -8.90 -24.04 -63.63
C ARG A 446 -10.40 -23.98 -63.33
N ASP A 447 -10.80 -23.22 -62.31
CA ASP A 447 -12.19 -23.02 -61.93
C ASP A 447 -12.99 -22.38 -63.08
N PHE A 448 -12.42 -21.38 -63.76
CA PHE A 448 -13.06 -20.76 -64.93
C PHE A 448 -13.22 -21.75 -66.10
N GLN A 449 -12.20 -22.56 -66.40
CA GLN A 449 -12.26 -23.59 -67.45
C GLN A 449 -13.27 -24.69 -67.13
N GLU A 450 -13.34 -25.13 -65.88
CA GLU A 450 -14.33 -26.11 -65.41
C GLU A 450 -15.74 -25.53 -65.53
N ALA A 451 -15.97 -24.33 -65.01
CA ALA A 451 -17.26 -23.65 -65.09
C ALA A 451 -17.72 -23.46 -66.54
N THR A 452 -16.83 -23.01 -67.43
CA THR A 452 -17.16 -22.85 -68.86
C THR A 452 -17.45 -24.18 -69.56
N THR A 453 -16.81 -25.28 -69.16
CA THR A 453 -17.08 -26.61 -69.70
C THR A 453 -18.45 -27.11 -69.25
N ILE A 454 -18.76 -26.98 -67.96
CA ILE A 454 -20.07 -27.37 -67.39
C ILE A 454 -21.20 -26.58 -68.05
N ALA A 455 -21.04 -25.26 -68.19
CA ALA A 455 -22.06 -24.38 -68.76
C ALA A 455 -22.44 -24.72 -70.22
N ARG A 456 -21.61 -25.47 -70.97
CA ARG A 456 -21.93 -25.89 -72.35
C ARG A 456 -23.20 -26.73 -72.45
N ALA A 457 -23.55 -27.48 -71.41
CA ALA A 457 -24.78 -28.26 -71.38
C ALA A 457 -26.04 -27.38 -71.48
N SER A 458 -25.94 -26.09 -71.14
CA SER A 458 -27.02 -25.10 -71.22
C SER A 458 -28.31 -25.48 -70.47
N THR A 459 -28.21 -26.39 -69.50
CA THR A 459 -29.32 -26.75 -68.62
C THR A 459 -29.34 -25.89 -67.35
N PRO A 460 -30.50 -25.72 -66.69
CA PRO A 460 -30.61 -25.03 -65.41
C PRO A 460 -29.60 -25.48 -64.36
N GLU A 461 -29.39 -26.78 -64.22
CA GLU A 461 -28.49 -27.38 -63.22
C GLU A 461 -27.03 -27.10 -63.57
N ALA A 462 -26.67 -27.22 -64.85
CA ALA A 462 -25.32 -26.97 -65.32
C ALA A 462 -24.93 -25.49 -65.19
N LEU A 463 -25.81 -24.58 -65.58
CA LEU A 463 -25.58 -23.13 -65.44
C LEU A 463 -25.49 -22.71 -63.97
N SER A 464 -26.38 -23.22 -63.11
CA SER A 464 -26.31 -22.98 -61.67
C SER A 464 -24.99 -23.47 -61.05
N THR A 465 -24.52 -24.65 -61.47
CA THR A 465 -23.25 -25.23 -61.00
C THR A 465 -22.06 -24.39 -61.46
N ALA A 466 -22.02 -24.02 -62.75
CA ALA A 466 -20.97 -23.19 -63.32
C ALA A 466 -20.90 -21.80 -62.65
N ILE A 467 -22.04 -21.16 -62.41
CA ILE A 467 -22.12 -19.88 -61.69
C ILE A 467 -21.56 -20.01 -60.27
N ASN A 468 -21.88 -21.08 -59.54
CA ASN A 468 -21.36 -21.30 -58.18
C ASN A 468 -19.85 -21.47 -58.14
N ILE A 469 -19.23 -22.00 -59.20
CA ILE A 469 -17.77 -22.08 -59.33
C ILE A 469 -17.21 -20.65 -59.55
N LEU A 470 -17.76 -19.90 -60.51
CA LEU A 470 -17.28 -18.53 -60.81
C LEU A 470 -17.36 -17.56 -59.64
N LYS A 471 -18.34 -17.73 -58.74
CA LYS A 471 -18.44 -16.91 -57.51
C LYS A 471 -17.23 -17.00 -56.59
N LYS A 472 -16.45 -18.08 -56.69
CA LYS A 472 -15.26 -18.29 -55.86
C LYS A 472 -14.02 -17.60 -56.44
N ILE A 473 -14.08 -17.13 -57.68
CA ILE A 473 -12.95 -16.51 -58.38
C ILE A 473 -12.86 -15.03 -57.99
N PRO A 474 -11.75 -14.58 -57.37
CA PRO A 474 -11.55 -13.17 -57.07
C PRO A 474 -11.49 -12.30 -58.33
N ALA A 475 -12.08 -11.10 -58.26
CA ALA A 475 -12.07 -10.14 -59.36
C ALA A 475 -10.66 -9.60 -59.70
N SER A 476 -9.70 -9.73 -58.78
CA SER A 476 -8.30 -9.32 -58.98
C SER A 476 -7.48 -10.32 -59.80
N THR A 477 -8.02 -11.51 -60.06
CA THR A 477 -7.31 -12.53 -60.85
C THR A 477 -7.36 -12.25 -62.33
N ASP A 478 -6.47 -12.89 -63.09
CA ASP A 478 -6.34 -12.72 -64.54
C ASP A 478 -7.61 -13.05 -65.31
N VAL A 479 -8.41 -13.99 -64.80
CA VAL A 479 -9.71 -14.38 -65.37
C VAL A 479 -10.89 -13.73 -64.66
N GLY A 480 -10.67 -12.76 -63.76
CA GLY A 480 -11.70 -12.15 -62.93
C GLY A 480 -12.77 -11.42 -63.75
N SER A 481 -12.34 -10.66 -64.77
CA SER A 481 -13.25 -9.93 -65.67
C SER A 481 -14.11 -10.88 -66.50
N GLU A 482 -13.49 -11.88 -67.11
CA GLU A 482 -14.14 -12.92 -67.92
C GLU A 482 -15.10 -13.75 -67.08
N SER A 483 -14.70 -14.10 -65.86
CA SER A 483 -15.54 -14.79 -64.88
C SER A 483 -16.80 -13.97 -64.57
N GLN A 484 -16.66 -12.67 -64.30
CA GLN A 484 -17.82 -11.82 -64.04
C GLN A 484 -18.75 -11.70 -65.25
N GLN A 485 -18.19 -11.58 -66.46
CA GLN A 485 -18.98 -11.53 -67.69
C GLN A 485 -19.74 -12.84 -67.95
N ALA A 486 -19.09 -13.99 -67.75
CA ALA A 486 -19.69 -15.30 -67.89
C ALA A 486 -20.80 -15.51 -66.84
N LEU A 487 -20.53 -15.15 -65.58
CA LEU A 487 -21.51 -15.19 -64.50
C LEU A 487 -22.76 -14.38 -64.86
N ASN A 488 -22.60 -13.15 -65.36
CA ASN A 488 -23.72 -12.31 -65.79
C ASN A 488 -24.50 -12.95 -66.94
N ARG A 489 -23.81 -13.42 -67.98
CA ARG A 489 -24.44 -14.04 -69.15
C ARG A 489 -25.25 -15.28 -68.79
N TRP A 490 -24.67 -16.19 -68.03
CA TRP A 490 -25.33 -17.43 -67.63
C TRP A 490 -26.48 -17.18 -66.66
N SER A 491 -26.37 -16.16 -65.81
CA SER A 491 -27.47 -15.75 -64.94
C SER A 491 -28.68 -15.20 -65.72
N TYR A 492 -28.45 -14.44 -66.80
CA TYR A 492 -29.54 -14.05 -67.71
C TYR A 492 -30.10 -15.25 -68.49
N GLN A 493 -29.27 -16.21 -68.89
CA GLN A 493 -29.77 -17.44 -69.52
C GLN A 493 -30.65 -18.25 -68.58
N LEU A 494 -30.26 -18.39 -67.30
CA LEU A 494 -31.10 -18.99 -66.26
C LEU A 494 -32.41 -18.25 -66.09
N LEU A 495 -32.39 -16.91 -66.09
CA LEU A 495 -33.60 -16.10 -65.99
C LEU A 495 -34.53 -16.36 -67.19
N ASN A 496 -34.00 -16.39 -68.41
CA ASN A 496 -34.79 -16.66 -69.60
C ASN A 496 -35.39 -18.08 -69.60
N ILE A 497 -34.65 -19.08 -69.09
CA ILE A 497 -35.18 -20.44 -68.93
C ILE A 497 -36.30 -20.45 -67.88
N ALA A 498 -36.12 -19.76 -66.75
CA ALA A 498 -37.17 -19.61 -65.75
C ALA A 498 -38.42 -18.93 -66.33
N GLU A 499 -38.26 -17.88 -67.13
CA GLU A 499 -39.37 -17.24 -67.86
C GLU A 499 -40.07 -18.20 -68.83
N SER A 500 -39.32 -19.05 -69.54
CA SER A 500 -39.89 -20.08 -70.41
C SER A 500 -40.69 -21.12 -69.62
N ILE A 501 -40.18 -21.58 -68.47
CA ILE A 501 -40.87 -22.51 -67.56
C ILE A 501 -42.15 -21.87 -67.00
N ALA A 502 -42.10 -20.60 -66.62
CA ALA A 502 -43.25 -19.85 -66.11
C ALA A 502 -44.40 -19.82 -67.12
N ASN A 503 -44.06 -19.68 -68.41
CA ASN A 503 -45.03 -19.58 -69.50
C ASN A 503 -45.58 -20.93 -69.97
N THR A 504 -44.83 -22.02 -69.81
CA THR A 504 -45.16 -23.33 -70.43
C THR A 504 -45.54 -24.41 -69.44
N SER A 505 -45.07 -24.33 -68.20
CA SER A 505 -45.14 -25.43 -67.23
C SER A 505 -45.74 -24.95 -65.90
N SER A 506 -44.94 -24.37 -65.01
CA SER A 506 -45.35 -24.02 -63.64
C SER A 506 -44.65 -22.76 -63.15
N LEU A 507 -45.44 -21.77 -62.68
CA LEU A 507 -44.92 -20.56 -62.06
C LEU A 507 -44.06 -20.86 -60.81
N GLN A 508 -44.38 -21.93 -60.07
CA GLN A 508 -43.63 -22.29 -58.86
C GLN A 508 -42.22 -22.81 -59.19
N GLU A 509 -42.07 -23.60 -60.25
CA GLU A 509 -40.78 -24.11 -60.72
C GLU A 509 -39.90 -22.98 -61.28
N ALA A 510 -40.50 -22.05 -62.02
CA ALA A 510 -39.83 -20.84 -62.50
C ALA A 510 -39.30 -19.95 -61.36
N ILE A 511 -40.11 -19.73 -60.31
CA ILE A 511 -39.68 -18.99 -59.12
C ILE A 511 -38.49 -19.68 -58.44
N ASN A 512 -38.55 -21.01 -58.30
CA ASN A 512 -37.45 -21.77 -57.68
C ASN A 512 -36.16 -21.63 -58.50
N LEU A 513 -36.24 -21.70 -59.82
CA LEU A 513 -35.08 -21.52 -60.68
C LEU A 513 -34.53 -20.09 -60.63
N ALA A 514 -35.38 -19.07 -60.77
CA ALA A 514 -34.94 -17.67 -60.71
C ALA A 514 -34.32 -17.29 -59.36
N ARG A 515 -34.69 -17.95 -58.25
CA ARG A 515 -34.07 -17.75 -56.93
C ARG A 515 -32.61 -18.21 -56.86
N THR A 516 -32.17 -19.08 -57.76
CA THR A 516 -30.78 -19.55 -57.82
C THR A 516 -29.83 -18.52 -58.43
N ILE A 517 -30.36 -17.47 -59.06
CA ILE A 517 -29.56 -16.38 -59.63
C ILE A 517 -28.85 -15.62 -58.50
N PRO A 518 -27.51 -15.50 -58.57
CA PRO A 518 -26.72 -14.92 -57.48
C PRO A 518 -26.82 -13.39 -57.45
N ARG A 519 -26.62 -12.79 -56.27
CA ARG A 519 -26.67 -11.32 -56.04
C ARG A 519 -25.58 -10.57 -56.79
N GLU A 520 -24.47 -11.25 -57.00
CA GLU A 520 -23.28 -10.78 -57.68
C GLU A 520 -23.49 -10.65 -59.20
N SER A 521 -24.61 -11.16 -59.72
CA SER A 521 -24.99 -11.01 -61.13
C SER A 521 -25.79 -9.74 -61.39
N THR A 522 -25.56 -9.11 -62.55
CA THR A 522 -26.42 -8.04 -63.06
C THR A 522 -27.86 -8.51 -63.38
N ALA A 523 -28.10 -9.81 -63.55
CA ALA A 523 -29.42 -10.38 -63.78
C ALA A 523 -30.27 -10.49 -62.50
N TYR A 524 -29.66 -10.29 -61.32
CA TYR A 524 -30.31 -10.54 -60.04
C TYR A 524 -31.55 -9.69 -59.81
N GLU A 525 -31.47 -8.38 -60.06
CA GLU A 525 -32.61 -7.48 -59.84
C GLU A 525 -33.76 -7.77 -60.81
N SER A 526 -33.43 -8.09 -62.07
CA SER A 526 -34.42 -8.55 -63.05
C SER A 526 -35.11 -9.85 -62.59
N ALA A 527 -34.34 -10.81 -62.09
CA ALA A 527 -34.87 -12.06 -61.55
C ALA A 527 -35.79 -11.83 -60.34
N ARG A 528 -35.41 -10.94 -59.41
CA ARG A 528 -36.24 -10.57 -58.26
C ARG A 528 -37.54 -9.90 -58.67
N SER A 529 -37.51 -9.07 -59.72
CA SER A 529 -38.72 -8.47 -60.27
C SER A 529 -39.66 -9.53 -60.84
N GLN A 530 -39.16 -10.45 -61.67
CA GLN A 530 -39.95 -11.55 -62.25
C GLN A 530 -40.57 -12.45 -61.18
N ILE A 531 -39.78 -12.84 -60.17
CA ILE A 531 -40.27 -13.65 -59.04
C ILE A 531 -41.47 -12.98 -58.35
N ARG A 532 -41.41 -11.66 -58.09
CA ARG A 532 -42.52 -10.93 -57.45
C ARG A 532 -43.79 -10.97 -58.30
N MET A 533 -43.67 -10.76 -59.61
CA MET A 533 -44.82 -10.80 -60.51
C MET A 533 -45.44 -12.20 -60.57
N TRP A 534 -44.63 -13.25 -60.70
CA TRP A 534 -45.13 -14.64 -60.71
C TRP A 534 -45.78 -15.03 -59.38
N GLN A 535 -45.28 -14.55 -58.24
CA GLN A 535 -45.90 -14.77 -56.94
C GLN A 535 -47.29 -14.14 -56.85
N GLN A 536 -47.46 -12.91 -57.34
CA GLN A 536 -48.75 -12.23 -57.38
C GLN A 536 -49.77 -12.93 -58.29
N MET A 537 -49.31 -13.52 -59.41
CA MET A 537 -50.18 -14.30 -60.31
C MET A 537 -50.65 -15.63 -59.71
N LEU A 538 -49.92 -16.16 -58.73
CA LEU A 538 -50.29 -17.36 -57.96
C LEU A 538 -51.29 -17.05 -56.83
N GLU A 539 -51.56 -15.78 -56.52
CA GLU A 539 -52.54 -15.37 -55.51
C GLU A 539 -53.96 -15.25 -56.14
N PRO A 540 -55.02 -15.87 -55.57
CA PRO A 540 -56.37 -15.82 -56.14
C PRO A 540 -57.04 -14.43 -55.98
N GLN A 541 -57.72 -13.93 -57.03
CA GLN A 541 -58.45 -12.65 -56.97
C GLN A 541 -59.62 -12.68 -55.96
N PRO A 542 -59.91 -11.59 -55.23
CA PRO A 542 -61.03 -11.54 -54.29
C PRO A 542 -62.39 -11.48 -55.00
N LEU A 543 -63.34 -12.33 -54.59
CA LEU A 543 -64.73 -12.37 -55.08
C LEU A 543 -65.51 -11.09 -54.70
N PRO A 544 -66.44 -10.59 -55.54
CA PRO A 544 -67.29 -9.44 -55.20
C PRO A 544 -68.32 -9.78 -54.10
N PRO A 545 -68.81 -8.78 -53.32
CA PRO A 545 -69.60 -9.03 -52.12
C PRO A 545 -71.03 -9.52 -52.43
N VAL A 546 -71.45 -10.57 -51.73
CA VAL A 546 -72.76 -11.25 -51.89
C VAL A 546 -73.85 -10.52 -51.09
N GLN A 547 -74.98 -10.19 -51.72
CA GLN A 547 -76.21 -9.69 -51.08
C GLN A 547 -76.99 -10.82 -50.36
N PRO A 548 -77.69 -10.54 -49.24
CA PRO A 548 -78.41 -11.56 -48.48
C PRO A 548 -79.85 -11.76 -48.96
N THR A 549 -80.23 -13.01 -49.21
CA THR A 549 -81.62 -13.49 -49.40
C THR A 549 -81.72 -14.88 -48.74
N LEU A 550 -82.79 -15.37 -48.13
CA LEU A 550 -84.16 -14.96 -47.83
C LEU A 550 -84.67 -16.01 -46.80
N ARG A 551 -85.65 -15.71 -45.95
CA ARG A 551 -86.50 -16.76 -45.33
C ARG A 551 -87.94 -16.29 -45.18
N PRO A 552 -88.94 -17.03 -45.71
CA PRO A 552 -90.32 -16.92 -45.28
C PRO A 552 -90.71 -18.04 -44.29
N THR A 553 -91.39 -17.58 -43.23
CA THR A 553 -92.54 -18.15 -42.49
C THR A 553 -92.52 -19.59 -41.97
N ASN A 554 -92.69 -19.70 -40.64
CA ASN A 554 -93.83 -20.44 -40.08
C ASN A 554 -94.28 -19.85 -38.73
N TRP A 555 -95.58 -19.59 -38.66
CA TRP A 555 -96.46 -19.31 -37.50
C TRP A 555 -97.02 -20.69 -37.07
N ARG A 556 -97.44 -21.05 -35.85
CA ARG A 556 -98.05 -20.40 -34.67
C ARG A 556 -98.18 -21.54 -33.61
N GLU A 557 -98.16 -21.35 -32.28
CA GLU A 557 -99.30 -21.07 -31.38
C GLU A 557 -98.81 -21.34 -29.92
N LEU A 558 -98.97 -20.40 -28.97
CA LEU A 558 -100.04 -20.22 -27.95
C LEU A 558 -99.85 -21.00 -26.62
N GLY A 559 -100.08 -20.29 -25.51
CA GLY A 559 -100.33 -20.76 -24.13
C GLY A 559 -99.20 -20.43 -23.14
N GLU A 560 -99.29 -19.37 -22.32
CA GLU A 560 -100.01 -19.28 -21.02
C GLU A 560 -99.47 -20.30 -19.99
N ASP A 561 -99.26 -20.04 -18.71
CA ASP A 561 -99.27 -18.83 -17.87
C ASP A 561 -98.70 -19.30 -16.51
N ARG A 562 -97.92 -18.45 -15.83
CA ARG A 562 -97.89 -18.18 -14.37
C ARG A 562 -96.60 -17.50 -13.95
#